data_AF-A0A7J4ZPN9-F1
#
_entry.id   AF-A0A7J4ZPN9-F1
#
_cell.length_a   1.000
_cell.length_b   1.000
_cell.length_c   1.000
_cell.angle_alpha   90.00
_cell.angle_beta   90.00
_cell.angle_gamma   90.00
#
_symmetry.space_group_name_H-M   'P 1'
#
loop_
_entity.id
_entity.type
_entity.pdbx_description
1 polymer ?
#
loop_
_entity_poly.entity_id
_entity_poly.type
_entity_poly.pdbx_seq_one_letter_code
_entity_poly.pdbx_strand_id
1 'polypeptide(L)'
;MSKVEIIGPMELLLPALDRVRALGLFQVEQEMRGFVDREDEKAFRSVRLDKKTLAERLYFDDLLAKIDQLAGFLPKLPTRCSYLEPHSAVGIVADVVDKHTLLCSGLCRRRDALEGERGELLRQTAFLDALEPLFKTAGEGTDLDFIGVSLKNSEAVDHLYQLIARLTGDTFEFVTTSGPEGAIIVLITLPVELGAKVRDVLNGERIPELAFPASLGQLPFPDKVRAVRRRIGDIGGELDRVNAELQRFAFRWWPTYQCVREWLLDRLALLTTTAAIHKTDLCFFIHGWMPSPDVPRLRSALNGEFQGRVVVEEQEALEEEMEDIPIAIRNPPYFRPFELFTRILPLPSYRSYDPTPFIGIFFPIFFGMILGDVGYGLLLLACALVMLKLFRTRRDLHDAALILLVSSCYAVVFGFLYGECFGGTAGGWRLLEQTCVIERSRSIMPMLAFSLSIGVAHVTLGLCLGFWSTLRRRLVRESLAKLVNILLLLCLAALAVSLFSPFPPPVRKSLNAAVLVAIPLMLLTGGLLAPLEMMKNIGNIVSYARIMAIGLASVLIAQVANRFAGLTGDVLTGAVAGGLLHLINIALGIFSPTIHSLRLHYVEFFDKFMVYGGRRFEPFKKPSG
;
A
#
# COMPACT_ATOMS: atom_id res chain seq x y z
N MET A 1 13.60 -23.63 12.79
CA MET A 1 12.29 -24.15 13.19
C MET A 1 12.49 -25.60 13.51
N SER A 2 11.90 -26.04 14.61
CA SER A 2 11.90 -27.42 15.04
C SER A 2 10.47 -27.95 14.99
N LYS A 3 10.36 -29.20 14.59
CA LYS A 3 9.14 -29.97 14.66
C LYS A 3 9.02 -30.47 16.09
N VAL A 4 7.91 -30.16 16.74
CA VAL A 4 7.74 -30.43 18.16
C VAL A 4 6.42 -31.12 18.41
N GLU A 5 6.49 -32.16 19.22
CA GLU A 5 5.37 -32.98 19.65
C GLU A 5 5.20 -32.83 21.16
N ILE A 6 3.96 -32.62 21.61
CA ILE A 6 3.60 -32.53 23.02
C ILE A 6 2.67 -33.69 23.35
N ILE A 7 3.10 -34.53 24.29
CA ILE A 7 2.40 -35.75 24.67
C ILE A 7 2.03 -35.67 26.16
N GLY A 8 0.79 -36.03 26.49
CA GLY A 8 0.37 -36.10 27.88
C GLY A 8 -0.93 -36.86 28.09
N PRO A 9 -1.32 -37.12 29.35
CA PRO A 9 -2.58 -37.78 29.67
C PRO A 9 -3.77 -36.87 29.34
N MET A 10 -4.88 -37.46 28.87
CA MET A 10 -6.05 -36.73 28.38
C MET A 10 -6.66 -35.74 29.40
N GLU A 11 -6.56 -36.05 30.70
CA GLU A 11 -6.99 -35.17 31.80
C GLU A 11 -6.30 -33.80 31.79
N LEU A 12 -5.06 -33.72 31.27
CA LEU A 12 -4.24 -32.52 31.25
C LEU A 12 -4.29 -31.76 29.93
N LEU A 13 -5.11 -32.20 28.96
CA LEU A 13 -5.18 -31.58 27.64
C LEU A 13 -5.48 -30.08 27.70
N LEU A 14 -6.55 -29.70 28.39
CA LEU A 14 -6.98 -28.30 28.48
C LEU A 14 -5.97 -27.42 29.23
N PRO A 15 -5.49 -27.80 30.44
CA PRO A 15 -4.42 -27.07 31.12
C PRO A 15 -3.15 -26.92 30.26
N ALA A 16 -2.72 -27.99 29.58
CA ALA A 16 -1.53 -27.96 28.74
C ALA A 16 -1.70 -26.98 27.56
N LEU A 17 -2.86 -27.01 26.89
CA LEU A 17 -3.18 -26.07 25.81
C LEU A 17 -3.20 -24.63 26.29
N ASP A 18 -3.80 -24.36 27.45
CA ASP A 18 -3.83 -23.02 28.03
C ASP A 18 -2.42 -22.51 28.34
N ARG A 19 -1.53 -23.40 28.79
CA ARG A 19 -0.14 -23.05 29.04
C ARG A 19 0.66 -22.78 27.77
N VAL A 20 0.52 -23.64 26.77
CA VAL A 20 1.12 -23.45 25.43
C VAL A 20 0.66 -22.11 24.84
N ARG A 21 -0.64 -21.82 24.95
CA ARG A 21 -1.26 -20.57 24.49
C ARG A 21 -0.76 -19.34 25.26
N ALA A 22 -0.51 -19.47 26.56
CA ALA A 22 0.02 -18.39 27.38
C ALA A 22 1.47 -18.05 27.00
N LEU A 23 2.26 -19.04 26.57
CA LEU A 23 3.61 -18.83 26.09
C LEU A 23 3.65 -18.20 24.69
N GLY A 24 2.73 -18.58 23.81
CA GLY A 24 2.64 -17.98 22.47
C GLY A 24 3.85 -18.28 21.57
N LEU A 25 4.48 -19.43 21.75
CA LEU A 25 5.73 -19.83 21.07
C LEU A 25 5.55 -20.97 20.07
N PHE A 26 4.38 -21.59 20.03
CA PHE A 26 4.12 -22.84 19.30
C PHE A 26 2.96 -22.66 18.32
N GLN A 27 3.14 -23.06 17.08
CA GLN A 27 2.08 -23.12 16.07
C GLN A 27 1.58 -24.56 15.95
N VAL A 28 0.30 -24.78 16.19
CA VAL A 28 -0.33 -26.12 16.12
C VAL A 28 -0.68 -26.44 14.66
N GLU A 29 -0.29 -27.63 14.19
CA GLU A 29 -0.68 -28.12 12.86
C GLU A 29 -1.87 -29.07 12.89
N GLN A 30 -2.66 -29.02 11.81
CA GLN A 30 -3.90 -29.80 11.66
C GLN A 30 -3.66 -31.17 11.02
N GLU A 31 -2.66 -31.27 10.13
CA GLU A 31 -2.36 -32.50 9.41
C GLU A 31 -1.23 -33.28 10.09
N MET A 32 -1.41 -34.60 10.20
CA MET A 32 -0.42 -35.55 10.75
C MET A 32 0.71 -35.89 9.77
N ARG A 33 0.68 -35.33 8.55
CA ARG A 33 1.62 -35.70 7.49
C ARG A 33 3.05 -35.49 7.95
N GLY A 34 3.79 -36.60 8.00
CA GLY A 34 5.19 -36.63 8.43
C GLY A 34 5.39 -36.77 9.94
N PHE A 35 4.40 -36.50 10.79
CA PHE A 35 4.54 -36.59 12.26
C PHE A 35 4.43 -38.02 12.82
N VAL A 36 3.81 -38.93 12.07
CA VAL A 36 3.58 -40.34 12.43
C VAL A 36 3.77 -41.23 11.19
N ASP A 37 4.33 -42.43 11.36
CA ASP A 37 4.46 -43.41 10.28
C ASP A 37 3.07 -43.82 9.74
N ARG A 38 2.94 -44.01 8.42
CA ARG A 38 1.66 -44.29 7.73
C ARG A 38 0.90 -45.51 8.28
N GLU A 39 1.57 -46.42 8.97
CA GLU A 39 0.94 -47.60 9.58
C GLU A 39 0.21 -47.24 10.90
N ASP A 40 0.69 -46.24 11.63
CA ASP A 40 0.14 -45.78 12.92
C ASP A 40 -0.91 -44.66 12.77
N GLU A 41 -1.01 -43.99 11.62
CA GLU A 41 -2.05 -42.98 11.32
C GLU A 41 -3.48 -43.46 11.62
N LYS A 42 -3.74 -44.78 11.54
CA LYS A 42 -5.05 -45.37 11.83
C LYS A 42 -5.41 -45.43 13.31
N ALA A 43 -4.42 -45.40 14.21
CA ALA A 43 -4.61 -45.44 15.66
C ALA A 43 -4.99 -44.07 16.24
N PHE A 44 -4.58 -43.00 15.59
CA PHE A 44 -4.87 -41.63 16.01
C PHE A 44 -6.23 -41.19 15.50
N ARG A 45 -7.08 -40.72 16.43
CA ARG A 45 -8.35 -40.08 16.08
C ARG A 45 -8.21 -38.60 16.33
N SER A 46 -8.54 -37.78 15.33
CA SER A 46 -8.74 -36.35 15.58
C SER A 46 -9.79 -36.20 16.68
N VAL A 47 -9.61 -35.22 17.55
CA VAL A 47 -10.62 -34.86 18.54
C VAL A 47 -11.86 -34.38 17.78
N ARG A 48 -12.78 -35.30 17.48
CA ARG A 48 -14.11 -34.92 17.00
C ARG A 48 -14.73 -34.05 18.09
N LEU A 49 -14.94 -32.79 17.76
CA LEU A 49 -15.73 -31.89 18.59
C LEU A 49 -17.07 -32.58 18.85
N ASP A 50 -17.46 -32.65 20.12
CA ASP A 50 -18.77 -33.17 20.49
C ASP A 50 -19.86 -32.36 19.78
N LYS A 51 -21.05 -32.95 19.56
CA LYS A 51 -22.18 -32.26 18.92
C LYS A 51 -22.49 -30.94 19.62
N LYS A 52 -22.35 -30.90 20.95
CA LYS A 52 -22.49 -29.68 21.75
C LYS A 52 -21.45 -28.62 21.40
N THR A 53 -20.18 -29.00 21.30
CA THR A 53 -19.07 -28.09 20.99
C THR A 53 -19.13 -27.58 19.55
N LEU A 54 -19.59 -28.40 18.61
CA LEU A 54 -19.82 -27.98 17.23
C LEU A 54 -20.99 -26.98 17.13
N ALA A 55 -22.06 -27.18 17.90
CA ALA A 55 -23.15 -26.22 18.01
C ALA A 55 -22.68 -24.89 18.64
N GLU A 56 -21.86 -24.95 19.69
CA GLU A 56 -21.23 -23.75 20.30
C GLU A 56 -20.36 -22.99 19.28
N ARG A 57 -19.56 -23.70 18.48
CA ARG A 57 -18.75 -23.09 17.43
C ARG A 57 -19.62 -22.36 16.40
N LEU A 58 -20.63 -23.04 15.86
CA LEU A 58 -21.54 -22.45 14.87
C LEU A 58 -22.25 -21.21 15.43
N TYR A 59 -22.64 -21.25 16.71
CA TYR A 59 -23.23 -20.11 17.40
C TYR A 59 -22.25 -18.93 17.51
N PHE A 60 -20.98 -19.16 17.86
CA PHE A 60 -19.98 -18.11 17.94
C PHE A 60 -19.59 -17.54 16.58
N ASP A 61 -19.51 -18.38 15.53
CA ASP A 61 -19.28 -17.94 14.16
C ASP A 61 -20.43 -17.03 13.65
N ASP A 62 -21.69 -17.40 13.90
CA ASP A 62 -22.86 -16.57 13.57
C ASP A 62 -22.86 -15.23 14.31
N LEU A 63 -22.58 -15.26 15.62
CA LEU A 63 -22.53 -14.05 16.43
C LEU A 63 -21.40 -13.12 15.97
N LEU A 64 -20.22 -13.65 15.66
CA LEU A 64 -19.10 -12.87 15.14
C LEU A 64 -19.47 -12.21 13.81
N ALA A 65 -20.11 -12.94 12.89
CA ALA A 65 -20.55 -12.41 11.61
C ALA A 65 -21.56 -11.25 11.77
N LYS A 66 -22.50 -11.36 12.72
CA LYS A 66 -23.44 -10.28 13.06
C LYS A 66 -22.73 -9.03 13.61
N ILE A 67 -21.70 -9.21 14.45
CA ILE A 67 -20.91 -8.09 14.98
C ILE A 67 -20.12 -7.41 13.87
N ASP A 68 -19.49 -8.18 12.99
CA ASP A 68 -18.74 -7.64 11.85
C ASP A 68 -19.66 -6.90 10.85
N GLN A 69 -20.89 -7.38 10.65
CA GLN A 69 -21.90 -6.68 9.87
C GLN A 69 -22.26 -5.32 10.50
N LEU A 70 -22.50 -5.27 11.81
CA LEU A 70 -22.76 -4.02 12.54
C LEU A 70 -21.57 -3.06 12.41
N ALA A 71 -20.34 -3.57 12.55
CA ALA A 71 -19.11 -2.79 12.43
C ALA A 71 -19.00 -2.05 11.09
N GLY A 72 -19.50 -2.66 10.01
CA GLY A 72 -19.53 -2.06 8.67
C GLY A 72 -20.35 -0.77 8.56
N PHE A 73 -21.34 -0.57 9.44
CA PHE A 73 -22.17 0.64 9.46
C PHE A 73 -21.63 1.75 10.37
N LEU A 74 -20.64 1.46 11.21
CA LEU A 74 -20.15 2.39 12.24
C LEU A 74 -18.94 3.21 11.77
N PRO A 75 -18.81 4.47 12.24
CA PRO A 75 -17.62 5.27 11.98
C PRO A 75 -16.39 4.68 12.70
N LYS A 76 -15.23 4.75 12.05
CA LYS A 76 -13.94 4.32 12.64
C LYS A 76 -13.52 5.29 13.75
N LEU A 77 -13.76 4.93 15.01
CA LEU A 77 -13.35 5.70 16.18
C LEU A 77 -12.17 5.03 16.89
N PRO A 78 -11.23 5.79 17.47
CA PRO A 78 -10.23 5.23 18.38
C PRO A 78 -10.92 4.70 19.63
N THR A 79 -10.75 3.41 19.91
CA THR A 79 -11.46 2.75 21.01
C THR A 79 -10.75 2.85 22.34
N ARG A 80 -11.56 2.92 23.41
CA ARG A 80 -11.14 2.66 24.80
C ARG A 80 -11.45 1.19 25.11
N CYS A 81 -10.63 0.55 25.93
CA CYS A 81 -10.91 -0.81 26.43
C CYS A 81 -12.18 -0.81 27.29
N SER A 82 -13.07 -1.78 27.08
CA SER A 82 -14.21 -2.03 27.97
C SER A 82 -13.73 -2.71 29.26
N TYR A 83 -14.37 -2.40 30.40
CA TYR A 83 -14.08 -2.98 31.71
C TYR A 83 -14.92 -4.23 32.02
N LEU A 84 -15.81 -4.64 31.10
CA LEU A 84 -16.71 -5.77 31.32
C LEU A 84 -16.01 -7.11 31.07
N GLU A 85 -16.30 -8.09 31.92
CA GLU A 85 -15.84 -9.46 31.68
C GLU A 85 -16.53 -10.05 30.44
N PRO A 86 -15.77 -10.54 29.44
CA PRO A 86 -16.31 -10.88 28.12
C PRO A 86 -17.46 -11.89 28.15
N HIS A 87 -17.38 -12.91 29.00
CA HIS A 87 -18.36 -14.00 29.07
C HIS A 87 -19.77 -13.52 29.46
N SER A 88 -19.86 -12.52 30.35
CA SER A 88 -21.15 -11.97 30.78
C SER A 88 -21.82 -11.12 29.69
N ALA A 89 -21.02 -10.51 28.82
CA ALA A 89 -21.49 -9.62 27.78
C ALA A 89 -21.98 -10.36 26.51
N VAL A 90 -21.58 -11.62 26.29
CA VAL A 90 -21.96 -12.40 25.10
C VAL A 90 -23.47 -12.51 24.96
N GLY A 91 -24.19 -12.84 26.04
CA GLY A 91 -25.64 -12.99 26.02
C GLY A 91 -26.34 -11.68 25.68
N ILE A 92 -25.92 -10.58 26.31
CA ILE A 92 -26.46 -9.24 26.04
C ILE A 92 -26.21 -8.83 24.59
N VAL A 93 -25.00 -9.08 24.07
CA VAL A 93 -24.66 -8.77 22.68
C VAL A 93 -25.48 -9.59 21.70
N ALA A 94 -25.68 -10.88 21.96
CA ALA A 94 -26.49 -11.76 21.11
C ALA A 94 -27.95 -11.31 21.01
N ASP A 95 -28.55 -10.86 22.12
CA ASP A 95 -29.96 -10.43 22.15
C ASP A 95 -30.22 -9.09 21.45
N VAL A 96 -29.19 -8.24 21.35
CA VAL A 96 -29.36 -6.84 20.93
C VAL A 96 -28.70 -6.56 19.56
N VAL A 97 -27.73 -7.37 19.11
CA VAL A 97 -26.99 -7.14 17.86
C VAL A 97 -27.91 -6.95 16.65
N ASP A 98 -28.93 -7.77 16.47
CA ASP A 98 -29.84 -7.67 15.33
C ASP A 98 -30.65 -6.36 15.34
N LYS A 99 -31.10 -5.92 16.54
CA LYS A 99 -31.83 -4.66 16.72
C LYS A 99 -30.93 -3.46 16.43
N HIS A 100 -29.70 -3.51 16.91
CA HIS A 100 -28.70 -2.47 16.67
C HIS A 100 -28.29 -2.40 15.18
N THR A 101 -28.14 -3.55 14.51
CA THR A 101 -27.87 -3.60 13.07
C THR A 101 -29.02 -3.00 12.27
N LEU A 102 -30.27 -3.29 12.62
CA LEU A 102 -31.44 -2.67 11.99
C LEU A 102 -31.45 -1.14 12.19
N LEU A 103 -31.18 -0.66 13.40
CA LEU A 103 -31.11 0.77 13.72
C LEU A 103 -30.01 1.47 12.90
N CYS A 104 -28.78 0.97 12.95
CA CYS A 104 -27.63 1.57 12.28
C CYS A 104 -27.76 1.52 10.76
N SER A 105 -28.26 0.41 10.21
CA SER A 105 -28.53 0.32 8.77
C SER A 105 -29.63 1.28 8.31
N GLY A 106 -30.68 1.49 9.13
CA GLY A 106 -31.70 2.51 8.88
C GLY A 106 -31.13 3.93 8.87
N LEU A 107 -30.28 4.26 9.84
CA LEU A 107 -29.58 5.55 9.89
C LEU A 107 -28.65 5.76 8.69
N CYS A 108 -27.88 4.74 8.29
CA CYS A 108 -27.04 4.82 7.09
C CYS A 108 -27.88 5.01 5.82
N ARG A 109 -28.97 4.26 5.64
CA ARG A 109 -29.88 4.46 4.50
C ARG A 109 -30.46 5.88 4.45
N ARG A 110 -30.84 6.43 5.60
CA ARG A 110 -31.32 7.82 5.70
C ARG A 110 -30.24 8.83 5.34
N ARG A 111 -29.01 8.64 5.85
CA ARG A 111 -27.86 9.48 5.50
C ARG A 111 -27.61 9.45 4.00
N ASP A 112 -27.54 8.26 3.40
CA ASP A 112 -27.24 8.10 1.97
C ASP A 112 -28.36 8.72 1.10
N ALA A 113 -29.62 8.63 1.51
CA ALA A 113 -30.74 9.31 0.86
C ALA A 113 -30.63 10.84 0.95
N LEU A 114 -30.28 11.38 2.13
CA LEU A 114 -30.07 12.81 2.35
C LEU A 114 -28.84 13.35 1.57
N GLU A 115 -27.76 12.57 1.49
CA GLU A 115 -26.59 12.91 0.68
C GLU A 115 -26.93 12.93 -0.82
N GLY A 116 -27.74 11.97 -1.28
CA GLY A 116 -28.28 11.95 -2.64
C GLY A 116 -29.12 13.20 -2.95
N GLU A 117 -30.09 13.52 -2.09
CA GLU A 117 -30.94 14.71 -2.21
C GLU A 117 -30.09 15.99 -2.20
N ARG A 118 -29.15 16.12 -1.27
CA ARG A 118 -28.23 17.27 -1.20
C ARG A 118 -27.39 17.41 -2.46
N GLY A 119 -26.89 16.31 -3.01
CA GLY A 119 -26.13 16.31 -4.25
C GLY A 119 -26.95 16.78 -5.45
N GLU A 120 -28.22 16.39 -5.52
CA GLU A 120 -29.15 16.88 -6.54
C GLU A 120 -29.46 18.37 -6.39
N LEU A 121 -29.79 18.82 -5.18
CA LEU A 121 -30.07 20.23 -4.90
C LEU A 121 -28.83 21.12 -5.10
N LEU A 122 -27.62 20.64 -4.80
CA LEU A 122 -26.38 21.39 -5.03
C LEU A 122 -26.13 21.62 -6.53
N ARG A 123 -26.41 20.60 -7.37
CA ARG A 123 -26.37 20.76 -8.84
C ARG A 123 -27.38 21.80 -9.30
N GLN A 124 -28.59 21.78 -8.73
CA GLN A 124 -29.62 22.78 -9.01
C GLN A 124 -29.20 24.18 -8.55
N THR A 125 -28.58 24.35 -7.37
CA THR A 125 -28.11 25.68 -6.94
C THR A 125 -27.00 26.23 -7.80
N ALA A 126 -26.02 25.41 -8.22
CA ALA A 126 -24.98 25.89 -9.13
C ALA A 126 -25.57 26.41 -10.46
N PHE A 127 -26.65 25.74 -10.92
CA PHE A 127 -27.42 26.17 -12.06
C PHE A 127 -28.23 27.47 -11.79
N LEU A 128 -28.90 27.57 -10.64
CA LEU A 128 -29.66 28.77 -10.23
C LEU A 128 -28.77 29.99 -9.98
N ASP A 129 -27.57 29.80 -9.42
CA ASP A 129 -26.60 30.86 -9.18
C ASP A 129 -26.07 31.44 -10.51
N ALA A 130 -25.94 30.60 -11.56
CA ALA A 130 -25.62 31.06 -12.89
C ALA A 130 -26.74 31.94 -13.50
N LEU A 131 -28.00 31.67 -13.13
CA LEU A 131 -29.18 32.43 -13.55
C LEU A 131 -29.43 33.71 -12.72
N GLU A 132 -28.90 33.82 -11.50
CA GLU A 132 -29.13 34.98 -10.61
C GLU A 132 -28.77 36.35 -11.25
N PRO A 133 -27.67 36.51 -12.01
CA PRO A 133 -27.33 37.77 -12.69
C PRO A 133 -28.32 38.15 -13.78
N LEU A 134 -28.83 37.14 -14.51
CA LEU A 134 -29.81 37.31 -15.59
C LEU A 134 -31.14 37.85 -15.04
N PHE A 135 -31.58 37.35 -13.89
CA PHE A 135 -32.80 37.85 -13.24
C PHE A 135 -32.64 39.23 -12.59
N LYS A 136 -31.46 39.60 -12.08
CA LYS A 136 -31.24 40.97 -11.57
C LYS A 136 -31.35 42.05 -12.65
N THR A 137 -31.14 41.66 -13.91
CA THR A 137 -31.22 42.55 -15.08
C THR A 137 -32.66 42.67 -15.57
N ALA A 138 -33.41 41.58 -15.55
CA ALA A 138 -34.84 41.54 -15.88
C ALA A 138 -35.69 41.95 -14.66
N GLY A 139 -36.03 43.23 -14.56
CA GLY A 139 -36.70 43.83 -13.39
C GLY A 139 -37.99 43.11 -12.93
N GLU A 140 -38.25 43.17 -11.62
CA GLU A 140 -39.45 42.61 -10.97
C GLU A 140 -40.71 43.38 -11.39
N GLY A 141 -41.41 42.90 -12.44
CA GLY A 141 -42.67 43.44 -12.93
C GLY A 141 -43.66 42.34 -13.34
N THR A 142 -44.90 42.44 -12.89
CA THR A 142 -45.88 41.34 -12.70
C THR A 142 -46.61 40.79 -13.93
N ASP A 143 -46.17 41.02 -15.17
CA ASP A 143 -46.82 40.48 -16.39
C ASP A 143 -45.86 39.76 -17.37
N LEU A 144 -44.68 39.36 -16.91
CA LEU A 144 -43.66 38.68 -17.72
C LEU A 144 -43.51 37.20 -17.30
N ASP A 145 -43.55 36.32 -18.29
CA ASP A 145 -43.19 34.90 -18.20
C ASP A 145 -41.69 34.71 -18.49
N PHE A 146 -41.06 33.81 -17.76
CA PHE A 146 -39.62 33.57 -17.81
C PHE A 146 -39.37 32.12 -18.23
N ILE A 147 -38.70 31.94 -19.37
CA ILE A 147 -38.35 30.61 -19.89
C ILE A 147 -36.84 30.46 -19.88
N GLY A 148 -36.35 29.46 -19.12
CA GLY A 148 -34.94 29.10 -19.07
C GLY A 148 -34.64 27.93 -20.00
N VAL A 149 -33.63 28.09 -20.85
CA VAL A 149 -33.14 27.04 -21.76
C VAL A 149 -31.64 26.80 -21.58
N SER A 150 -31.21 25.53 -21.61
CA SER A 150 -29.80 25.15 -21.56
C SER A 150 -29.33 24.61 -22.91
N LEU A 151 -28.30 25.23 -23.49
CA LEU A 151 -27.74 24.89 -24.79
C LEU A 151 -26.25 24.54 -24.68
N LYS A 152 -25.75 23.68 -25.56
CA LYS A 152 -24.34 23.23 -25.53
C LYS A 152 -23.40 24.05 -26.40
N ASN A 153 -23.91 24.70 -27.45
CA ASN A 153 -23.11 25.37 -28.47
C ASN A 153 -23.62 26.81 -28.70
N SER A 154 -22.70 27.74 -29.00
CA SER A 154 -23.05 29.13 -29.34
C SER A 154 -23.94 29.22 -30.58
N GLU A 155 -23.74 28.35 -31.57
CA GLU A 155 -24.56 28.33 -32.80
C GLU A 155 -26.04 28.01 -32.54
N ALA A 156 -26.31 27.18 -31.52
CA ALA A 156 -27.67 26.85 -31.11
C ALA A 156 -28.37 28.04 -30.43
N VAL A 157 -27.61 28.91 -29.78
CA VAL A 157 -28.11 30.14 -29.14
C VAL A 157 -28.59 31.12 -30.21
N ASP A 158 -27.79 31.30 -31.28
CA ASP A 158 -28.12 32.19 -32.39
C ASP A 158 -29.36 31.71 -33.17
N HIS A 159 -29.45 30.40 -33.40
CA HIS A 159 -30.62 29.79 -34.03
C HIS A 159 -31.89 30.00 -33.19
N LEU A 160 -31.79 29.81 -31.87
CA LEU A 160 -32.90 30.00 -30.96
C LEU A 160 -33.35 31.47 -30.91
N TYR A 161 -32.41 32.42 -30.89
CA TYR A 161 -32.72 33.86 -30.95
C TYR A 161 -33.53 34.20 -32.21
N GLN A 162 -33.10 33.72 -33.39
CA GLN A 162 -33.81 33.99 -34.65
C GLN A 162 -35.21 33.39 -34.69
N LEU A 163 -35.40 32.19 -34.12
CA LEU A 163 -36.72 31.55 -34.03
C LEU A 163 -37.69 32.35 -33.16
N ILE A 164 -37.23 32.79 -31.99
CA ILE A 164 -38.06 33.55 -31.05
C ILE A 164 -38.36 34.94 -31.61
N ALA A 165 -37.38 35.61 -32.22
CA ALA A 165 -37.56 36.92 -32.85
C ALA A 165 -38.64 36.91 -33.95
N ARG A 166 -38.66 35.86 -34.79
CA ARG A 166 -39.69 35.69 -35.82
C ARG A 166 -41.11 35.53 -35.24
N LEU A 167 -41.22 34.94 -34.05
CA LEU A 167 -42.51 34.63 -33.41
C LEU A 167 -43.05 35.78 -32.57
N THR A 168 -42.17 36.56 -31.95
CA THR A 168 -42.53 37.59 -30.97
C THR A 168 -42.34 39.01 -31.51
N GLY A 169 -41.78 39.18 -32.71
CA GLY A 169 -41.57 40.51 -33.32
C GLY A 169 -40.67 41.42 -32.47
N ASP A 170 -39.62 40.85 -31.87
CA ASP A 170 -38.66 41.50 -30.96
C ASP A 170 -39.23 41.97 -29.61
N THR A 171 -40.41 41.48 -29.20
CA THR A 171 -40.96 41.72 -27.85
C THR A 171 -40.49 40.69 -26.81
N PHE A 172 -39.18 40.47 -26.74
CA PHE A 172 -38.55 39.58 -25.76
C PHE A 172 -37.17 40.09 -25.35
N GLU A 173 -36.78 39.80 -24.12
CA GLU A 173 -35.40 40.03 -23.65
C GLU A 173 -34.66 38.70 -23.62
N PHE A 174 -33.44 38.68 -24.17
CA PHE A 174 -32.62 37.48 -24.31
C PHE A 174 -31.28 37.69 -23.61
N VAL A 175 -31.05 36.95 -22.53
CA VAL A 175 -29.83 37.11 -21.73
C VAL A 175 -29.11 35.77 -21.62
N THR A 176 -27.82 35.77 -21.95
CA THR A 176 -26.96 34.58 -21.96
C THR A 176 -25.96 34.62 -20.82
N THR A 177 -25.72 33.46 -20.22
CA THR A 177 -24.68 33.26 -19.21
C THR A 177 -23.99 31.92 -19.43
N SER A 178 -22.73 31.82 -18.98
CA SER A 178 -22.01 30.55 -18.98
C SER A 178 -22.38 29.76 -17.72
N GLY A 179 -22.91 28.55 -17.94
CA GLY A 179 -23.27 27.61 -16.88
C GLY A 179 -22.13 26.63 -16.54
N PRO A 180 -22.34 25.75 -15.55
CA PRO A 180 -21.42 24.67 -15.23
C PRO A 180 -21.21 23.73 -16.43
N GLU A 181 -20.02 23.15 -16.56
CA GLU A 181 -19.66 22.20 -17.65
C GLU A 181 -19.68 22.77 -19.09
N GLY A 182 -19.60 24.10 -19.25
CA GLY A 182 -19.49 24.73 -20.57
C GLY A 182 -20.82 24.86 -21.32
N ALA A 183 -21.95 24.57 -20.67
CA ALA A 183 -23.28 24.87 -21.20
C ALA A 183 -23.55 26.38 -21.20
N ILE A 184 -24.23 26.87 -22.24
CA ILE A 184 -24.72 28.26 -22.31
C ILE A 184 -26.18 28.24 -21.86
N ILE A 185 -26.47 28.98 -20.80
CA ILE A 185 -27.83 29.11 -20.28
C ILE A 185 -28.41 30.39 -20.86
N VAL A 186 -29.63 30.28 -21.41
CA VAL A 186 -30.38 31.36 -22.04
C VAL A 186 -31.63 31.61 -21.20
N LEU A 187 -31.83 32.85 -20.79
CA LEU A 187 -33.09 33.33 -20.21
C LEU A 187 -33.86 34.13 -21.25
N ILE A 188 -35.11 33.75 -21.48
CA ILE A 188 -36.04 34.44 -22.38
C ILE A 188 -37.14 35.04 -21.51
N THR A 189 -37.22 36.37 -21.49
CA THR A 189 -38.28 37.12 -20.79
C THR A 189 -39.28 37.64 -21.80
N LEU A 190 -40.56 37.32 -21.62
CA LEU A 190 -41.61 37.63 -22.59
C LEU A 190 -42.99 37.81 -21.91
N PRO A 191 -43.97 38.51 -22.51
CA PRO A 191 -45.31 38.63 -21.95
C PRO A 191 -46.04 37.28 -21.81
N VAL A 192 -46.80 37.07 -20.72
CA VAL A 192 -47.48 35.78 -20.40
C VAL A 192 -48.31 35.22 -21.57
N GLU A 193 -48.93 36.08 -22.37
CA GLU A 193 -49.74 35.69 -23.54
C GLU A 193 -48.94 34.97 -24.64
N LEU A 194 -47.63 35.24 -24.74
CA LEU A 194 -46.74 34.67 -25.76
C LEU A 194 -45.99 33.42 -25.24
N GLY A 195 -46.00 33.16 -23.93
CA GLY A 195 -45.23 32.09 -23.31
C GLY A 195 -45.64 30.69 -23.73
N ALA A 196 -46.95 30.44 -23.87
CA ALA A 196 -47.46 29.15 -24.34
C ALA A 196 -46.97 28.83 -25.77
N LYS A 197 -46.97 29.83 -26.67
CA LYS A 197 -46.52 29.66 -28.06
C LYS A 197 -45.03 29.36 -28.17
N VAL A 198 -44.22 29.98 -27.31
CA VAL A 198 -42.76 29.74 -27.29
C VAL A 198 -42.44 28.35 -26.75
N ARG A 199 -43.16 27.86 -25.73
CA ARG A 199 -42.96 26.49 -25.19
C ARG A 199 -43.32 25.41 -26.20
N ASP A 200 -44.37 25.61 -27.00
CA ASP A 200 -44.74 24.67 -28.07
C ASP A 200 -43.63 24.53 -29.12
N VAL A 201 -42.95 25.63 -29.45
CA VAL A 201 -41.83 25.64 -30.41
C VAL A 201 -40.56 25.01 -29.81
N LEU A 202 -40.26 25.30 -28.54
CA LEU A 202 -39.16 24.66 -27.82
C LEU A 202 -39.32 23.14 -27.76
N ASN A 203 -40.55 22.67 -27.48
CA ASN A 203 -40.88 21.25 -27.52
C ASN A 203 -40.73 20.65 -28.93
N GLY A 204 -41.14 21.39 -29.97
CA GLY A 204 -40.98 20.98 -31.37
C GLY A 204 -39.53 20.80 -31.81
N GLU A 205 -38.64 21.69 -31.37
CA GLU A 205 -37.19 21.65 -31.63
C GLU A 205 -36.41 20.70 -30.69
N ARG A 206 -37.12 19.97 -29.81
CA ARG A 206 -36.54 19.08 -28.77
C ARG A 206 -35.54 19.79 -27.86
N ILE A 207 -35.76 21.08 -27.62
CA ILE A 207 -34.95 21.88 -26.71
C ILE A 207 -35.55 21.68 -25.31
N PRO A 208 -34.83 21.02 -24.37
CA PRO A 208 -35.38 20.78 -23.05
C PRO A 208 -35.55 22.09 -22.30
N GLU A 209 -36.81 22.46 -22.00
CA GLU A 209 -37.11 23.49 -21.01
C GLU A 209 -36.53 23.07 -19.67
N LEU A 210 -35.95 24.03 -18.94
CA LEU A 210 -35.43 23.77 -17.61
C LEU A 210 -36.60 23.60 -16.63
N ALA A 211 -37.01 22.34 -16.46
CA ALA A 211 -38.12 21.98 -15.59
C ALA A 211 -37.76 22.16 -14.11
N PHE A 212 -38.50 23.04 -13.43
CA PHE A 212 -38.50 23.10 -11.97
C PHE A 212 -39.30 21.90 -11.41
N PRO A 213 -38.93 21.33 -10.24
CA PRO A 213 -39.77 20.35 -9.56
C PRO A 213 -41.19 20.90 -9.38
N ALA A 214 -42.22 20.08 -9.62
CA ALA A 214 -43.62 20.52 -9.57
C ALA A 214 -44.02 21.20 -8.24
N SER A 215 -43.35 20.84 -7.13
CA SER A 215 -43.52 21.46 -5.81
C SER A 215 -43.01 22.91 -5.70
N LEU A 216 -42.14 23.34 -6.61
CA LEU A 216 -41.52 24.68 -6.66
C LEU A 216 -42.05 25.52 -7.84
N GLY A 217 -43.01 25.02 -8.62
CA GLY A 217 -43.53 25.68 -9.82
C GLY A 217 -44.23 27.02 -9.55
N GLN A 218 -44.90 27.16 -8.40
CA GLN A 218 -45.80 28.28 -8.10
C GLN A 218 -45.16 29.49 -7.38
N LEU A 219 -43.89 29.39 -6.98
CA LEU A 219 -43.20 30.48 -6.25
C LEU A 219 -42.45 31.42 -7.21
N PRO A 220 -42.30 32.71 -6.88
CA PRO A 220 -41.36 33.60 -7.57
C PRO A 220 -39.93 33.04 -7.57
N PHE A 221 -39.16 33.27 -8.64
CA PHE A 221 -37.79 32.76 -8.78
C PHE A 221 -36.87 33.07 -7.58
N PRO A 222 -36.87 34.30 -7.00
CA PRO A 222 -36.08 34.60 -5.80
C PRO A 222 -36.44 33.71 -4.60
N ASP A 223 -37.72 33.35 -4.46
CA ASP A 223 -38.21 32.50 -3.38
C ASP A 223 -37.88 31.02 -3.64
N LYS A 224 -37.79 30.57 -4.90
CA LYS A 224 -37.30 29.22 -5.25
C LYS A 224 -35.84 29.04 -4.85
N VAL A 225 -34.97 29.98 -5.20
CA VAL A 225 -33.54 29.94 -4.84
C VAL A 225 -33.39 29.92 -3.31
N ARG A 226 -34.17 30.76 -2.62
CA ARG A 226 -34.18 30.81 -1.15
C ARG A 226 -34.67 29.49 -0.54
N ALA A 227 -35.71 28.87 -1.10
CA ALA A 227 -36.25 27.59 -0.64
C ALA A 227 -35.26 26.44 -0.83
N VAL A 228 -34.59 26.36 -1.98
CA VAL A 228 -33.57 25.34 -2.24
C VAL A 228 -32.36 25.52 -1.32
N ARG A 229 -31.84 26.75 -1.18
CA ARG A 229 -30.73 27.04 -0.25
C ARG A 229 -31.11 26.70 1.19
N ARG A 230 -32.35 27.00 1.61
CA ARG A 230 -32.88 26.62 2.92
C ARG A 230 -32.93 25.10 3.09
N ARG A 231 -33.45 24.36 2.11
CA ARG A 231 -33.51 22.89 2.14
C ARG A 231 -32.12 22.26 2.22
N ILE A 232 -31.12 22.79 1.49
CA ILE A 232 -29.73 22.32 1.61
C ILE A 232 -29.19 22.53 3.03
N GLY A 233 -29.48 23.69 3.63
CA GLY A 233 -29.13 23.97 5.03
C GLY A 233 -29.83 23.00 6.01
N ASP A 234 -31.12 22.76 5.82
CA ASP A 234 -31.91 21.83 6.64
C ASP A 234 -31.36 20.40 6.52
N ILE A 235 -31.06 19.92 5.30
CA ILE A 235 -30.44 18.62 5.06
C ILE A 235 -29.05 18.55 5.70
N GLY A 236 -28.26 19.61 5.65
CA GLY A 236 -26.98 19.69 6.36
C GLY A 236 -27.16 19.45 7.85
N GLY A 237 -28.15 20.12 8.47
CA GLY A 237 -28.50 19.90 9.87
C GLY A 237 -29.04 18.49 10.15
N GLU A 238 -29.81 17.89 9.24
CA GLU A 238 -30.27 16.50 9.36
C GLU A 238 -29.12 15.49 9.26
N LEU A 239 -28.18 15.69 8.33
CA LEU A 239 -26.98 14.87 8.18
C LEU A 239 -26.11 14.93 9.43
N ASP A 240 -25.90 16.13 9.98
CA ASP A 240 -25.15 16.31 11.23
C ASP A 240 -25.83 15.59 12.39
N ARG A 241 -27.16 15.62 12.48
CA ARG A 241 -27.93 14.87 13.50
C ARG A 241 -27.75 13.36 13.34
N VAL A 242 -27.92 12.83 12.13
CA VAL A 242 -27.77 11.38 11.84
C VAL A 242 -26.33 10.92 12.13
N ASN A 243 -25.34 11.69 11.70
CA ASN A 243 -23.93 11.40 11.98
C ASN A 243 -23.62 11.46 13.47
N ALA A 244 -24.16 12.44 14.20
CA ALA A 244 -24.00 12.53 15.64
C ALA A 244 -24.71 11.39 16.39
N GLU A 245 -25.83 10.88 15.88
CA GLU A 245 -26.49 9.67 16.43
C GLU A 245 -25.64 8.42 16.22
N LEU A 246 -25.12 8.20 15.00
CA LEU A 246 -24.20 7.11 14.70
C LEU A 246 -22.93 7.17 15.56
N GLN A 247 -22.35 8.37 15.74
CA GLN A 247 -21.19 8.57 16.59
C GLN A 247 -21.49 8.31 18.07
N ARG A 248 -22.61 8.80 18.59
CA ARG A 248 -23.04 8.53 19.98
C ARG A 248 -23.29 7.05 20.21
N PHE A 249 -23.91 6.37 19.25
CA PHE A 249 -24.10 4.92 19.29
C PHE A 249 -22.76 4.19 19.33
N ALA A 250 -21.85 4.53 18.41
CA ALA A 250 -20.53 3.93 18.33
C ALA A 250 -19.75 4.15 19.63
N PHE A 251 -19.71 5.38 20.15
CA PHE A 251 -19.01 5.69 21.40
C PHE A 251 -19.54 4.89 22.60
N ARG A 252 -20.85 4.66 22.67
CA ARG A 252 -21.48 3.94 23.79
C ARG A 252 -21.27 2.43 23.71
N TRP A 253 -21.49 1.83 22.54
CA TRP A 253 -21.61 0.38 22.42
C TRP A 253 -20.40 -0.30 21.82
N TRP A 254 -19.66 0.38 20.93
CA TRP A 254 -18.56 -0.24 20.19
C TRP A 254 -17.46 -0.84 21.08
N PRO A 255 -17.07 -0.24 22.23
CA PRO A 255 -16.12 -0.88 23.15
C PRO A 255 -16.57 -2.26 23.66
N THR A 256 -17.88 -2.43 23.90
CA THR A 256 -18.45 -3.70 24.37
C THR A 256 -18.45 -4.73 23.25
N TYR A 257 -18.87 -4.33 22.05
CA TYR A 257 -18.80 -5.19 20.87
C TYR A 257 -17.37 -5.62 20.54
N GLN A 258 -16.39 -4.71 20.64
CA GLN A 258 -14.99 -5.03 20.41
C GLN A 258 -14.47 -6.06 21.42
N CYS A 259 -14.78 -5.89 22.71
CA CYS A 259 -14.39 -6.83 23.76
C CYS A 259 -14.99 -8.24 23.53
N VAL A 260 -16.28 -8.33 23.19
CA VAL A 260 -16.92 -9.61 22.87
C VAL A 260 -16.36 -10.21 21.59
N ARG A 261 -16.10 -9.39 20.57
CA ARG A 261 -15.49 -9.81 19.31
C ARG A 261 -14.11 -10.42 19.51
N GLU A 262 -13.24 -9.76 20.27
CA GLU A 262 -11.91 -10.27 20.60
C GLU A 262 -12.00 -11.60 21.37
N TRP A 263 -12.91 -11.70 22.35
CA TRP A 263 -13.15 -12.94 23.06
C TRP A 263 -13.71 -14.07 22.17
N LEU A 264 -14.62 -13.75 21.24
CA LEU A 264 -15.17 -14.73 20.28
C LEU A 264 -14.07 -15.25 19.36
N LEU A 265 -13.23 -14.37 18.82
CA LEU A 265 -12.08 -14.75 18.00
C LEU A 265 -11.15 -15.69 18.77
N ASP A 266 -10.89 -15.41 20.04
CA ASP A 266 -10.08 -16.26 20.91
C ASP A 266 -10.70 -17.62 21.16
N ARG A 267 -12.00 -17.64 21.41
CA ARG A 267 -12.73 -18.87 21.69
C ARG A 267 -12.80 -19.74 20.44
N LEU A 268 -13.07 -19.15 19.28
CA LEU A 268 -13.08 -19.84 17.98
C LEU A 268 -11.68 -20.36 17.61
N ALA A 269 -10.62 -19.59 17.87
CA ALA A 269 -9.24 -20.05 17.67
C ALA A 269 -8.92 -21.26 18.56
N LEU A 270 -9.33 -21.24 19.83
CA LEU A 270 -9.19 -22.37 20.75
C LEU A 270 -9.96 -23.61 20.26
N LEU A 271 -11.21 -23.45 19.83
CA LEU A 271 -12.05 -24.55 19.33
C LEU A 271 -11.47 -25.16 18.05
N THR A 272 -10.97 -24.33 17.15
CA THR A 272 -10.30 -24.77 15.91
C THR A 272 -9.02 -25.52 16.22
N THR A 273 -8.22 -25.01 17.16
CA THR A 273 -6.98 -25.67 17.60
C THR A 273 -7.27 -26.98 18.31
N THR A 274 -8.33 -27.04 19.14
CA THR A 274 -8.72 -28.28 19.83
C THR A 274 -9.14 -29.37 18.83
N ALA A 275 -9.78 -28.99 17.73
CA ALA A 275 -10.14 -29.92 16.65
C ALA A 275 -8.91 -30.46 15.89
N ALA A 276 -7.78 -29.75 15.92
CA ALA A 276 -6.51 -30.14 15.32
C ALA A 276 -5.72 -31.16 16.16
N ILE A 277 -6.13 -31.38 17.41
CA ILE A 277 -5.42 -32.25 18.34
C ILE A 277 -5.79 -33.70 18.08
N HIS A 278 -4.79 -34.56 18.18
CA HIS A 278 -4.94 -36.00 18.02
C HIS A 278 -5.00 -36.65 19.38
N LYS A 279 -5.83 -37.70 19.52
CA LYS A 279 -5.95 -38.45 20.78
C LYS A 279 -5.93 -39.96 20.54
N THR A 280 -5.43 -40.66 21.55
CA THR A 280 -5.67 -42.08 21.78
C THR A 280 -6.69 -42.23 22.92
N ASP A 281 -6.87 -43.44 23.46
CA ASP A 281 -7.83 -43.67 24.54
C ASP A 281 -7.41 -43.02 25.87
N LEU A 282 -6.11 -42.82 26.10
CA LEU A 282 -5.56 -42.32 27.37
C LEU A 282 -4.67 -41.07 27.21
N CYS A 283 -4.14 -40.81 26.02
CA CYS A 283 -3.17 -39.73 25.78
C CYS A 283 -3.64 -38.77 24.69
N PHE A 284 -3.17 -37.52 24.78
CA PHE A 284 -3.29 -36.52 23.73
C PHE A 284 -1.94 -36.25 23.08
N PHE A 285 -2.00 -35.83 21.82
CA PHE A 285 -0.84 -35.52 20.98
C PHE A 285 -1.08 -34.19 20.28
N ILE A 286 -0.20 -33.21 20.54
CA ILE A 286 -0.22 -31.91 19.88
C ILE A 286 1.03 -31.81 19.01
N HIS A 287 0.80 -31.70 17.70
CA HIS A 287 1.86 -31.56 16.71
C HIS A 287 1.94 -30.12 16.23
N GLY A 288 3.15 -29.68 15.91
CA GLY A 288 3.35 -28.33 15.44
C GLY A 288 4.80 -27.91 15.29
N TRP A 289 4.95 -26.63 15.00
CA TRP A 289 6.23 -26.01 14.74
C TRP A 289 6.53 -24.95 15.78
N MET A 290 7.81 -24.80 16.12
CA MET A 290 8.28 -23.66 16.91
C MET A 290 9.72 -23.28 16.59
N PRO A 291 10.18 -22.07 16.95
CA PRO A 291 11.58 -21.71 16.83
C PRO A 291 12.44 -22.61 17.72
N SER A 292 13.47 -23.24 17.14
CA SER A 292 14.40 -24.15 17.82
C SER A 292 15.00 -23.59 19.12
N PRO A 293 15.37 -22.28 19.20
CA PRO A 293 15.89 -21.70 20.45
C PRO A 293 14.87 -21.65 21.59
N ASP A 294 13.57 -21.71 21.28
CA ASP A 294 12.49 -21.57 22.26
C ASP A 294 12.00 -22.93 22.80
N VAL A 295 12.44 -24.07 22.23
CA VAL A 295 12.07 -25.43 22.65
C VAL A 295 12.41 -25.70 24.13
N PRO A 296 13.62 -25.36 24.63
CA PRO A 296 13.96 -25.59 26.03
C PRO A 296 13.05 -24.81 27.00
N ARG A 297 12.58 -23.63 26.58
CA ARG A 297 11.66 -22.79 27.38
C ARG A 297 10.29 -23.43 27.50
N LEU A 298 9.76 -23.99 26.42
CA LEU A 298 8.50 -24.74 26.44
C LEU A 298 8.61 -26.00 27.31
N ARG A 299 9.67 -26.78 27.12
CA ARG A 299 9.96 -27.99 27.90
C ARG A 299 10.01 -27.69 29.40
N SER A 300 10.72 -26.64 29.80
CA SER A 300 10.84 -26.24 31.21
C SER A 300 9.51 -25.77 31.80
N ALA A 301 8.71 -25.04 31.03
CA ALA A 301 7.41 -24.54 31.48
C ALA A 301 6.39 -25.68 31.69
N LEU A 302 6.32 -26.64 30.78
CA LEU A 302 5.40 -27.78 30.89
C LEU A 302 5.85 -28.77 31.97
N ASN A 303 7.15 -29.06 32.08
CA ASN A 303 7.66 -29.92 33.15
C ASN A 303 7.40 -29.33 34.53
N GLY A 304 7.58 -28.02 34.71
CA GLY A 304 7.36 -27.36 36.00
C GLY A 304 5.90 -27.37 36.46
N GLU A 305 4.95 -27.19 35.54
CA GLU A 305 3.52 -27.10 35.86
C GLU A 305 2.85 -28.47 36.01
N PHE A 306 3.27 -29.45 35.20
CA PHE A 306 2.65 -30.78 35.16
C PHE A 306 3.50 -31.88 35.81
N GLN A 307 4.56 -31.51 36.56
CA GLN A 307 5.45 -32.44 37.26
C GLN A 307 6.03 -33.54 36.35
N GLY A 308 6.30 -33.21 35.09
CA GLY A 308 6.83 -34.16 34.09
C GLY A 308 5.79 -35.11 33.47
N ARG A 309 4.49 -34.98 33.77
CA ARG A 309 3.42 -35.76 33.11
C ARG A 309 3.17 -35.38 31.65
N VAL A 310 3.62 -34.20 31.24
CA VAL A 310 3.51 -33.70 29.86
C VAL A 310 4.92 -33.59 29.30
N VAL A 311 5.21 -34.39 28.27
CA VAL A 311 6.52 -34.50 27.65
C VAL A 311 6.53 -33.73 26.34
N VAL A 312 7.65 -33.05 26.07
CA VAL A 312 7.90 -32.37 24.81
C VAL A 312 9.02 -33.12 24.08
N GLU A 313 8.74 -33.56 22.86
CA GLU A 313 9.70 -34.22 21.99
C GLU A 313 10.03 -33.32 20.80
N GLU A 314 11.31 -33.21 20.48
CA GLU A 314 11.80 -32.45 19.33
C GLU A 314 12.21 -33.46 18.26
N GLN A 315 11.56 -33.38 17.10
CA GLN A 315 11.84 -34.22 15.95
C GLN A 315 12.64 -33.44 14.90
N GLU A 316 13.50 -34.13 14.16
CA GLU A 316 14.17 -33.54 13.01
C GLU A 316 13.18 -33.37 11.84
N ALA A 317 13.20 -32.20 11.20
CA ALA A 317 12.39 -31.96 10.03
C ALA A 317 12.98 -32.68 8.81
N LEU A 318 12.20 -33.56 8.18
CA LEU A 318 12.60 -34.27 6.96
C LEU A 318 12.62 -33.32 5.75
N GLU A 319 13.40 -33.66 4.72
CA GLU A 319 13.51 -32.87 3.49
C GLU A 319 12.19 -32.77 2.71
N GLU A 320 11.31 -33.76 2.87
CA GLU A 320 9.98 -33.82 2.25
C GLU A 320 8.96 -32.88 2.90
N GLU A 321 9.17 -32.47 4.16
CA GLU A 321 8.26 -31.59 4.92
C GLU A 321 8.62 -30.11 4.75
N MET A 322 9.64 -29.79 3.95
CA MET A 322 10.22 -28.45 3.85
C MET A 322 9.27 -27.37 3.33
N GLU A 323 8.26 -27.74 2.53
CA GLU A 323 7.23 -26.82 2.03
C GLU A 323 6.23 -26.43 3.14
N ASP A 324 6.04 -27.31 4.11
CA ASP A 324 5.09 -27.11 5.21
C ASP A 324 5.70 -26.34 6.39
N ILE A 325 7.04 -26.22 6.44
CA ILE A 325 7.74 -25.53 7.54
C ILE A 325 7.37 -24.03 7.54
N PRO A 326 6.76 -23.52 8.63
CA PRO A 326 6.43 -22.12 8.73
C PRO A 326 7.69 -21.26 8.98
N ILE A 327 7.63 -20.01 8.57
CA ILE A 327 8.78 -19.11 8.53
C ILE A 327 8.60 -17.99 9.53
N ALA A 328 9.56 -17.87 10.45
CA ALA A 328 9.71 -16.74 11.36
C ALA A 328 10.97 -15.98 11.00
N ILE A 329 10.79 -14.76 10.50
CA ILE A 329 11.89 -13.82 10.25
C ILE A 329 12.27 -13.16 11.59
N ARG A 330 13.55 -13.26 11.95
CA ARG A 330 14.13 -12.59 13.13
C ARG A 330 15.34 -11.77 12.69
N ASN A 331 15.14 -10.49 12.44
CA ASN A 331 16.22 -9.59 12.05
C ASN A 331 16.83 -8.83 13.25
N PRO A 332 18.15 -8.58 13.23
CA PRO A 332 18.80 -7.65 14.16
C PRO A 332 18.16 -6.26 14.14
N PRO A 333 18.34 -5.44 15.20
CA PRO A 333 17.66 -4.15 15.33
C PRO A 333 17.95 -3.15 14.22
N TYR A 334 19.13 -3.21 13.60
CA TYR A 334 19.48 -2.37 12.43
C TYR A 334 18.69 -2.75 11.17
N PHE A 335 18.47 -4.05 10.93
CA PHE A 335 17.80 -4.55 9.72
C PHE A 335 16.27 -4.60 9.86
N ARG A 336 15.77 -4.67 11.10
CA ARG A 336 14.34 -4.77 11.41
C ARG A 336 13.45 -3.71 10.74
N PRO A 337 13.82 -2.42 10.63
CA PRO A 337 12.99 -1.44 9.95
C PRO A 337 12.76 -1.77 8.47
N PHE A 338 13.78 -2.34 7.79
CA PHE A 338 13.71 -2.71 6.38
C PHE A 338 12.76 -3.87 6.09
N GLU A 339 12.23 -4.55 7.12
CA GLU A 339 11.12 -5.50 6.97
C GLU A 339 9.88 -4.83 6.38
N LEU A 340 9.72 -3.52 6.54
CA LEU A 340 8.63 -2.76 5.92
C LEU A 340 8.57 -2.99 4.39
N PHE A 341 9.72 -3.10 3.75
CA PHE A 341 9.83 -3.35 2.32
C PHE A 341 9.61 -4.82 1.97
N THR A 342 10.16 -5.74 2.76
CA THR A 342 10.05 -7.19 2.47
C THR A 342 8.66 -7.76 2.74
N ARG A 343 7.85 -7.13 3.61
CA ARG A 343 6.45 -7.52 3.85
C ARG A 343 5.54 -7.41 2.62
N ILE A 344 5.92 -6.61 1.62
CA ILE A 344 5.17 -6.48 0.36
C ILE A 344 5.47 -7.66 -0.58
N LEU A 345 6.60 -8.34 -0.37
CA LEU A 345 6.98 -9.51 -1.15
C LEU A 345 6.34 -10.78 -0.58
N PRO A 346 6.11 -11.80 -1.43
CA PRO A 346 5.79 -13.13 -0.95
C PRO A 346 6.88 -13.65 -0.01
N LEU A 347 6.50 -14.50 0.94
CA LEU A 347 7.48 -15.09 1.86
C LEU A 347 8.46 -15.99 1.09
N PRO A 348 9.77 -15.90 1.39
CA PRO A 348 10.76 -16.82 0.85
C PRO A 348 10.43 -18.24 1.31
N SER A 349 10.90 -19.26 0.60
CA SER A 349 10.88 -20.65 1.08
C SER A 349 11.84 -20.83 2.27
N TYR A 350 11.63 -21.85 3.12
CA TYR A 350 12.39 -22.03 4.37
C TYR A 350 13.91 -22.12 4.19
N ARG A 351 14.39 -22.73 3.09
CA ARG A 351 15.82 -22.82 2.74
C ARG A 351 16.32 -21.64 1.89
N SER A 352 15.47 -20.68 1.54
CA SER A 352 15.88 -19.49 0.80
C SER A 352 16.48 -18.44 1.76
N TYR A 353 17.20 -17.49 1.18
CA TYR A 353 17.77 -16.38 1.94
C TYR A 353 16.70 -15.38 2.35
N ASP A 354 16.92 -14.70 3.48
CA ASP A 354 16.13 -13.54 3.88
C ASP A 354 16.53 -12.32 3.01
N PRO A 355 15.58 -11.67 2.30
CA PRO A 355 15.86 -10.46 1.55
C PRO A 355 16.23 -9.25 2.41
N THR A 356 15.81 -9.21 3.67
CA THR A 356 15.84 -8.01 4.53
C THR A 356 17.25 -7.44 4.75
N PRO A 357 18.27 -8.25 5.07
CA PRO A 357 19.63 -7.72 5.26
C PRO A 357 20.21 -7.11 3.98
N PHE A 358 19.90 -7.68 2.81
CA PHE A 358 20.38 -7.15 1.53
C PHE A 358 19.79 -5.76 1.25
N ILE A 359 18.48 -5.58 1.51
CA ILE A 359 17.86 -4.26 1.42
C ILE A 359 18.53 -3.30 2.40
N GLY A 360 18.70 -3.69 3.66
CA GLY A 360 19.29 -2.80 4.68
C GLY A 360 20.73 -2.34 4.41
N ILE A 361 21.47 -3.04 3.53
CA ILE A 361 22.80 -2.65 3.08
C ILE A 361 22.73 -1.83 1.79
N PHE A 362 22.11 -2.36 0.73
CA PHE A 362 22.19 -1.77 -0.61
C PHE A 362 21.17 -0.65 -0.84
N PHE A 363 20.01 -0.68 -0.18
CA PHE A 363 18.99 0.36 -0.35
C PHE A 363 19.49 1.74 0.10
N PRO A 364 20.06 1.94 1.31
CA PRO A 364 20.59 3.25 1.70
C PRO A 364 21.70 3.74 0.77
N ILE A 365 22.54 2.83 0.27
CA ILE A 365 23.62 3.15 -0.67
C ILE A 365 23.03 3.63 -2.00
N PHE A 366 22.07 2.91 -2.59
CA PHE A 366 21.42 3.32 -3.84
C PHE A 366 20.63 4.61 -3.68
N PHE A 367 19.91 4.77 -2.57
CA PHE A 367 19.22 6.01 -2.24
C PHE A 367 20.20 7.20 -2.19
N GLY A 368 21.30 7.04 -1.46
CA GLY A 368 22.31 8.07 -1.31
C GLY A 368 22.98 8.41 -2.64
N MET A 369 23.28 7.42 -3.48
CA MET A 369 23.79 7.66 -4.82
C MET A 369 22.80 8.41 -5.69
N ILE A 370 21.51 8.08 -5.69
CA ILE A 370 20.55 8.77 -6.55
C ILE A 370 20.38 10.21 -6.08
N LEU A 371 20.06 10.44 -4.80
CA LEU A 371 19.80 11.78 -4.27
C LEU A 371 21.06 12.66 -4.25
N GLY A 372 22.16 12.14 -3.70
CA GLY A 372 23.51 12.68 -3.87
C GLY A 372 23.71 14.18 -3.64
N ASP A 373 23.02 14.81 -2.68
CA ASP A 373 23.10 16.25 -2.41
C ASP A 373 23.15 16.49 -0.90
N VAL A 374 24.11 17.30 -0.43
CA VAL A 374 24.30 17.59 1.00
C VAL A 374 23.13 18.38 1.57
N GLY A 375 22.62 19.36 0.84
CA GLY A 375 21.53 20.23 1.28
C GLY A 375 20.23 19.46 1.45
N TYR A 376 19.83 18.70 0.43
CA TYR A 376 18.65 17.85 0.53
C TYR A 376 18.84 16.72 1.55
N GLY A 377 20.02 16.10 1.62
CA GLY A 377 20.34 15.07 2.60
C GLY A 377 20.18 15.56 4.05
N LEU A 378 20.68 16.77 4.37
CA LEU A 378 20.52 17.36 5.70
C LEU A 378 19.07 17.72 6.02
N LEU A 379 18.31 18.22 5.05
CA LEU A 379 16.89 18.51 5.23
C LEU A 379 16.09 17.24 5.52
N LEU A 380 16.35 16.16 4.77
CA LEU A 380 15.71 14.87 5.00
C LEU A 380 16.13 14.25 6.34
N LEU A 381 17.39 14.42 6.74
CA LEU A 381 17.87 14.01 8.06
C LEU A 381 17.10 14.72 9.18
N ALA A 382 16.90 16.03 9.07
CA ALA A 382 16.10 16.80 10.02
C ALA A 382 14.63 16.33 10.04
N CYS A 383 14.04 16.10 8.87
CA CYS A 383 12.68 15.56 8.75
C CYS A 383 12.56 14.18 9.42
N ALA A 384 13.51 13.28 9.19
CA ALA A 384 13.53 11.96 9.79
C ALA A 384 13.62 12.02 11.33
N LEU A 385 14.45 12.91 11.87
CA LEU A 385 14.56 13.15 13.32
C LEU A 385 13.26 13.67 13.93
N VAL A 386 12.55 14.57 13.24
CA VAL A 386 11.22 15.05 13.68
C VAL A 386 10.19 13.92 13.64
N MET A 387 10.16 13.12 12.57
CA MET A 387 9.25 11.97 12.44
C MET A 387 9.47 10.93 13.54
N LEU A 388 10.72 10.64 13.92
CA LEU A 388 11.03 9.73 15.03
C LEU A 388 10.48 10.24 16.37
N LYS A 389 10.49 11.55 16.60
CA LYS A 389 9.90 12.15 17.80
C LYS A 389 8.38 12.13 17.79
N LEU A 390 7.76 12.38 16.63
CA LEU A 390 6.30 12.51 16.50
C LEU A 390 5.58 11.15 16.47
N PHE A 391 6.15 10.14 15.83
CA PHE A 391 5.46 8.87 15.54
C PHE A 391 5.88 7.69 16.43
N ARG A 392 6.14 7.93 17.72
CA ARG A 392 6.60 6.89 18.66
C ARG A 392 5.61 5.74 18.86
N THR A 393 4.32 6.00 18.67
CA THR A 393 3.23 5.01 18.88
C THR A 393 2.92 4.19 17.62
N ARG A 394 3.24 4.69 16.42
CA ARG A 394 2.92 4.01 15.14
C ARG A 394 4.16 3.31 14.60
N ARG A 395 4.22 1.99 14.77
CA ARG A 395 5.40 1.17 14.44
C ARG A 395 5.88 1.30 13.00
N ASP A 396 4.98 1.25 12.00
CA ASP A 396 5.39 1.30 10.59
C ASP A 396 5.93 2.68 10.18
N LEU A 397 5.36 3.77 10.71
CA LEU A 397 5.85 5.13 10.49
C LEU A 397 7.20 5.38 11.19
N HIS A 398 7.39 4.79 12.36
CA HIS A 398 8.66 4.81 13.06
C HIS A 398 9.75 4.05 12.28
N ASP A 399 9.42 2.86 11.77
CA ASP A 399 10.34 2.05 10.95
C ASP A 399 10.70 2.79 9.64
N ALA A 400 9.73 3.43 8.98
CA ALA A 400 9.98 4.29 7.81
C ALA A 400 10.90 5.48 8.14
N ALA A 401 10.72 6.12 9.30
CA ALA A 401 11.56 7.23 9.73
C ALA A 401 13.02 6.78 10.02
N LEU A 402 13.22 5.57 10.57
CA LEU A 402 14.55 4.99 10.74
C LEU A 402 15.23 4.70 9.40
N ILE A 403 14.50 4.15 8.42
CA ILE A 403 15.02 3.95 7.07
C ILE A 403 15.44 5.29 6.46
N LEU A 404 14.58 6.29 6.54
CA LEU A 404 14.86 7.63 6.01
C LEU A 404 16.08 8.26 6.69
N LEU A 405 16.24 8.07 8.00
CA LEU A 405 17.39 8.56 8.76
C LEU A 405 18.69 7.98 8.21
N VAL A 406 18.77 6.65 8.08
CA VAL A 406 19.95 5.95 7.56
C VAL A 406 20.23 6.38 6.12
N SER A 407 19.21 6.38 5.26
CA SER A 407 19.33 6.79 3.86
C SER A 407 19.77 8.25 3.70
N SER A 408 19.33 9.16 4.58
CA SER A 408 19.73 10.57 4.56
C SER A 408 21.21 10.74 4.92
N CYS A 409 21.73 9.95 5.88
CA CYS A 409 23.16 9.92 6.17
C CYS A 409 23.98 9.51 4.94
N TYR A 410 23.56 8.48 4.21
CA TYR A 410 24.22 8.08 2.96
C TYR A 410 24.10 9.16 1.86
N ALA A 411 22.95 9.83 1.74
CA ALA A 411 22.78 10.94 0.80
C ALA A 411 23.74 12.11 1.09
N VAL A 412 23.98 12.43 2.37
CA VAL A 412 24.97 13.44 2.76
C VAL A 412 26.39 12.98 2.38
N VAL A 413 26.76 11.73 2.66
CA VAL A 413 28.07 11.17 2.29
C VAL A 413 28.31 11.22 0.78
N PHE A 414 27.34 10.80 -0.02
CA PHE A 414 27.44 10.87 -1.48
C PHE A 414 27.36 12.32 -2.00
N GLY A 415 26.62 13.20 -1.33
CA GLY A 415 26.63 14.63 -1.63
C GLY A 415 28.00 15.27 -1.46
N PHE A 416 28.75 14.91 -0.42
CA PHE A 416 30.14 15.33 -0.25
C PHE A 416 31.07 14.76 -1.33
N LEU A 417 30.81 13.52 -1.79
CA LEU A 417 31.57 12.88 -2.86
C LEU A 417 31.36 13.57 -4.22
N TYR A 418 30.13 14.00 -4.49
CA TYR A 418 29.77 14.71 -5.73
C TYR A 418 30.06 16.21 -5.68
N GLY A 419 30.19 16.80 -4.49
CA GLY A 419 30.46 18.23 -4.33
C GLY A 419 29.23 19.12 -4.46
N GLU A 420 28.02 18.58 -4.27
CA GLU A 420 26.75 19.23 -4.60
C GLU A 420 25.96 19.65 -3.36
N CYS A 421 25.45 20.89 -3.35
CA CYS A 421 24.57 21.40 -2.29
C CYS A 421 23.43 22.24 -2.91
N PHE A 422 22.18 21.81 -2.70
CA PHE A 422 20.98 22.39 -3.32
C PHE A 422 21.10 22.56 -4.85
N GLY A 423 21.76 21.62 -5.52
CA GLY A 423 22.04 21.67 -6.96
C GLY A 423 23.07 22.71 -7.42
N GLY A 424 23.66 23.50 -6.52
CA GLY A 424 24.81 24.34 -6.82
C GLY A 424 26.11 23.56 -6.71
N THR A 425 27.08 23.86 -7.59
CA THR A 425 28.48 23.55 -7.31
C THR A 425 28.92 24.42 -6.13
N ALA A 426 29.63 23.84 -5.17
CA ALA A 426 29.99 24.50 -3.91
C ALA A 426 31.03 25.65 -4.08
N GLY A 427 30.72 26.69 -4.87
CA GLY A 427 31.55 27.87 -5.10
C GLY A 427 31.59 28.85 -3.92
N GLY A 428 31.79 28.34 -2.70
CA GLY A 428 31.85 29.14 -1.48
C GLY A 428 32.30 28.37 -0.24
N TRP A 429 32.27 27.03 -0.24
CA TRP A 429 32.71 26.21 0.89
C TRP A 429 33.99 25.45 0.53
N ARG A 430 35.15 26.01 0.91
CA ARG A 430 36.51 25.48 0.65
C ARG A 430 36.70 23.99 0.96
N LEU A 431 35.91 23.42 1.89
CA LEU A 431 35.96 21.99 2.26
C LEU A 431 35.27 21.07 1.24
N LEU A 432 34.28 21.55 0.46
CA LEU A 432 33.63 20.75 -0.60
C LEU A 432 34.41 20.79 -1.93
N GLU A 433 35.13 21.88 -2.20
CA GLU A 433 35.96 22.00 -3.42
C GLU A 433 37.12 20.99 -3.43
N GLN A 434 37.66 20.62 -2.26
CA GLN A 434 38.75 19.66 -2.14
C GLN A 434 38.30 18.18 -2.19
N THR A 435 37.01 17.89 -1.99
CA THR A 435 36.48 16.51 -1.94
C THR A 435 35.70 16.11 -3.19
N CYS A 436 35.57 16.99 -4.19
CA CYS A 436 34.84 16.70 -5.42
C CYS A 436 35.59 15.66 -6.27
N VAL A 437 35.11 14.40 -6.25
CA VAL A 437 35.72 13.33 -7.05
C VAL A 437 35.06 13.24 -8.43
N ILE A 438 33.75 13.50 -8.55
CA ILE A 438 32.99 13.39 -9.80
C ILE A 438 31.89 14.45 -9.87
N GLU A 439 31.99 15.39 -10.81
CA GLU A 439 30.93 16.35 -11.11
C GLU A 439 29.91 15.72 -12.08
N ARG A 440 28.68 15.48 -11.61
CA ARG A 440 27.65 14.70 -12.33
C ARG A 440 27.17 15.41 -13.60
N SER A 441 27.15 16.74 -13.58
CA SER A 441 26.64 17.60 -14.65
C SER A 441 27.60 17.69 -15.85
N ARG A 442 28.92 17.64 -15.63
CA ARG A 442 29.94 17.72 -16.70
C ARG A 442 30.38 16.36 -17.24
N SER A 443 30.24 15.28 -16.45
CA SER A 443 30.84 13.98 -16.76
C SER A 443 29.81 12.81 -16.76
N ILE A 444 28.80 12.92 -17.63
CA ILE A 444 27.72 11.92 -17.78
C ILE A 444 28.28 10.53 -18.12
N MET A 445 29.28 10.44 -19.01
CA MET A 445 29.85 9.14 -19.43
C MET A 445 30.55 8.37 -18.28
N PRO A 446 31.44 8.99 -17.47
CA PRO A 446 31.98 8.35 -16.27
C PRO A 446 30.92 7.94 -15.25
N MET A 447 29.87 8.75 -15.05
CA MET A 447 28.79 8.40 -14.13
C MET A 447 27.96 7.21 -14.65
N LEU A 448 27.72 7.15 -15.95
CA LEU A 448 27.06 6.00 -16.59
C LEU A 448 27.90 4.74 -16.40
N ALA A 449 29.21 4.81 -16.65
CA ALA A 449 30.14 3.70 -16.46
C ALA A 449 30.19 3.24 -14.99
N PHE A 450 30.21 4.17 -14.04
CA PHE A 450 30.15 3.88 -12.60
C PHE A 450 28.83 3.18 -12.23
N SER A 451 27.70 3.72 -12.67
CA SER A 451 26.36 3.17 -12.43
C SER A 451 26.20 1.75 -12.99
N LEU A 452 26.68 1.52 -14.21
CA LEU A 452 26.67 0.21 -14.85
C LEU A 452 27.63 -0.76 -14.16
N SER A 453 28.79 -0.30 -13.67
CA SER A 453 29.74 -1.12 -12.92
C SER A 453 29.13 -1.63 -11.61
N ILE A 454 28.36 -0.78 -10.91
CA ILE A 454 27.58 -1.21 -9.74
C ILE A 454 26.52 -2.23 -10.12
N GLY A 455 25.84 -2.04 -11.26
CA GLY A 455 24.90 -3.01 -11.79
C GLY A 455 25.55 -4.37 -12.07
N VAL A 456 26.72 -4.39 -12.72
CA VAL A 456 27.50 -5.61 -12.94
C VAL A 456 27.84 -6.27 -11.61
N ALA A 457 28.35 -5.52 -10.63
CA ALA A 457 28.71 -6.05 -9.32
C ALA A 457 27.50 -6.63 -8.57
N HIS A 458 26.38 -5.90 -8.50
CA HIS A 458 25.19 -6.33 -7.75
C HIS A 458 24.46 -7.50 -8.43
N VAL A 459 24.33 -7.52 -9.76
CA VAL A 459 23.75 -8.65 -10.50
C VAL A 459 24.64 -9.88 -10.37
N THR A 460 25.96 -9.72 -10.48
CA THR A 460 26.90 -10.84 -10.30
C THR A 460 26.83 -11.40 -8.88
N LEU A 461 26.72 -10.55 -7.86
CA LEU A 461 26.50 -10.98 -6.47
C LEU A 461 25.21 -11.81 -6.35
N GLY A 462 24.11 -11.39 -6.96
CA GLY A 462 22.86 -12.13 -6.97
C GLY A 462 22.99 -13.51 -7.64
N LEU A 463 23.70 -13.58 -8.77
CA LEU A 463 24.00 -14.85 -9.44
C LEU A 463 24.92 -15.75 -8.59
N CYS A 464 25.90 -15.19 -7.88
CA CYS A 464 26.78 -15.93 -6.97
C CYS A 464 25.99 -16.54 -5.79
N LEU A 465 25.05 -15.79 -5.21
CA LEU A 465 24.14 -16.31 -4.18
C LEU A 465 23.25 -17.42 -4.72
N GLY A 466 22.80 -17.28 -5.97
CA GLY A 466 22.03 -18.30 -6.68
C GLY A 466 22.84 -19.57 -6.92
N PHE A 467 24.11 -19.45 -7.33
CA PHE A 467 25.05 -20.55 -7.48
C PHE A 467 25.29 -21.27 -6.14
N TRP A 468 25.51 -20.51 -5.06
CA TRP A 468 25.70 -21.10 -3.73
C TRP A 468 24.43 -21.82 -3.22
N SER A 469 23.26 -21.29 -3.56
CA SER A 469 21.98 -21.93 -3.24
C SER A 469 21.82 -23.29 -3.91
N THR A 470 22.07 -23.38 -5.22
CA THR A 470 21.96 -24.64 -5.97
C THR A 470 23.04 -25.64 -5.61
N LEU A 471 24.24 -25.15 -5.27
CA LEU A 471 25.33 -25.99 -4.76
C LEU A 471 24.96 -26.66 -3.43
N ARG A 472 24.35 -25.92 -2.50
CA ARG A 472 23.85 -26.49 -1.22
C ARG A 472 22.74 -27.51 -1.43
N ARG A 473 21.95 -27.39 -2.50
CA ARG A 473 20.91 -28.36 -2.89
C ARG A 473 21.44 -29.55 -3.71
N ARG A 474 22.75 -29.64 -3.94
CA ARG A 474 23.44 -30.70 -4.73
C ARG A 474 22.95 -30.83 -6.18
N LEU A 475 22.43 -29.75 -6.78
CA LEU A 475 21.97 -29.71 -8.17
C LEU A 475 23.13 -29.35 -9.12
N VAL A 476 23.97 -30.34 -9.45
CA VAL A 476 25.24 -30.13 -10.18
C VAL A 476 25.03 -29.44 -11.53
N ARG A 477 24.05 -29.88 -12.32
CA ARG A 477 23.79 -29.33 -13.66
C ARG A 477 23.39 -27.86 -13.62
N GLU A 478 22.48 -27.49 -12.72
CA GLU A 478 22.02 -26.11 -12.56
C GLU A 478 23.13 -25.21 -12.00
N SER A 479 23.94 -25.72 -11.08
CA SER A 479 25.09 -24.99 -10.54
C SER A 479 26.11 -24.68 -11.63
N LEU A 480 26.40 -25.64 -12.53
CA LEU A 480 27.32 -25.45 -13.64
C LEU A 480 26.77 -24.41 -14.64
N ALA A 481 25.48 -24.46 -14.96
CA ALA A 481 24.85 -23.47 -15.84
C ALA A 481 24.93 -22.04 -15.26
N LYS A 482 24.67 -21.86 -13.97
CA LYS A 482 24.82 -20.56 -13.29
C LYS A 482 26.28 -20.07 -13.28
N LEU A 483 27.25 -20.98 -13.09
CA LEU A 483 28.68 -20.64 -13.13
C LEU A 483 29.10 -20.14 -14.53
N VAL A 484 28.68 -20.84 -15.59
CA VAL A 484 28.94 -20.44 -16.97
C VAL A 484 28.31 -19.07 -17.28
N ASN A 485 27.08 -18.83 -16.79
CA ASN A 485 26.41 -17.54 -16.93
C ASN A 485 27.20 -16.41 -16.25
N ILE A 486 27.69 -16.62 -15.02
CA ILE A 486 28.53 -15.64 -14.31
C ILE A 486 29.82 -15.34 -15.08
N LEU A 487 30.54 -16.37 -15.54
CA LEU A 487 31.78 -16.21 -16.29
C LEU A 487 31.56 -15.47 -17.60
N LEU A 488 30.52 -15.82 -18.35
CA LEU A 488 30.17 -15.17 -19.61
C LEU A 488 29.76 -13.70 -19.38
N LEU A 489 29.01 -13.41 -18.32
CA LEU A 489 28.63 -12.05 -17.94
C LEU A 489 29.86 -11.18 -17.61
N LEU A 490 30.80 -11.70 -16.82
CA LEU A 490 32.04 -11.00 -16.48
C LEU A 490 32.93 -10.80 -17.70
N CYS A 491 33.01 -11.80 -18.59
CA CYS A 491 33.75 -11.67 -19.84
C CYS A 491 33.15 -10.60 -20.75
N LEU A 492 31.83 -10.55 -20.86
CA LEU A 492 31.12 -9.53 -21.64
C LEU A 492 31.32 -8.13 -21.03
N ALA A 493 31.25 -8.00 -19.71
CA ALA A 493 31.51 -6.75 -19.01
C ALA A 493 32.96 -6.28 -19.22
N ALA A 494 33.95 -7.18 -19.12
CA ALA A 494 35.35 -6.86 -19.39
C ALA A 494 35.57 -6.43 -20.86
N LEU A 495 34.85 -7.06 -21.80
CA LEU A 495 34.92 -6.69 -23.22
C LEU A 495 34.33 -5.29 -23.44
N ALA A 496 33.23 -4.96 -22.77
CA ALA A 496 32.64 -3.63 -22.81
C ALA A 496 33.60 -2.56 -22.25
N VAL A 497 34.31 -2.84 -21.15
CA VAL A 497 35.35 -1.94 -20.61
C VAL A 497 36.50 -1.75 -21.60
N SER A 498 36.88 -2.80 -22.32
CA SER A 498 37.96 -2.74 -23.32
C SER A 498 37.69 -1.78 -24.49
N LEU A 499 36.42 -1.38 -24.71
CA LEU A 499 36.05 -0.37 -25.70
C LEU A 499 36.44 1.05 -25.28
N PHE A 500 36.46 1.33 -23.97
CA PHE A 500 36.81 2.64 -23.42
C PHE A 500 38.30 2.75 -23.12
N SER A 501 38.92 1.66 -22.66
CA SER A 501 40.35 1.56 -22.41
C SER A 501 40.90 0.30 -23.07
N PRO A 502 41.60 0.39 -24.21
CA PRO A 502 42.03 -0.78 -24.96
C PRO A 502 43.02 -1.63 -24.15
N PHE A 503 42.63 -2.88 -23.88
CA PHE A 503 43.51 -3.85 -23.22
C PHE A 503 44.64 -4.33 -24.14
N PRO A 504 45.74 -4.85 -23.56
CA PRO A 504 46.80 -5.50 -24.33
C PRO A 504 46.23 -6.57 -25.28
N PRO A 505 46.75 -6.69 -26.51
CA PRO A 505 46.29 -7.67 -27.50
C PRO A 505 46.16 -9.12 -27.02
N PRO A 506 47.06 -9.68 -26.17
CA PRO A 506 46.90 -11.06 -25.69
C PRO A 506 45.66 -11.23 -24.80
N VAL A 507 45.40 -10.28 -23.89
CA VAL A 507 44.25 -10.31 -22.97
C VAL A 507 42.94 -10.27 -23.74
N ARG A 508 42.83 -9.39 -24.75
CA ARG A 508 41.63 -9.28 -25.58
C ARG A 508 41.37 -10.55 -26.41
N LYS A 509 42.41 -11.20 -26.95
CA LYS A 509 42.26 -12.48 -27.67
C LYS A 509 41.77 -13.60 -26.75
N SER A 510 42.34 -13.72 -25.55
CA SER A 510 41.89 -14.68 -24.54
C SER A 510 40.43 -14.45 -24.14
N LEU A 511 40.01 -13.20 -23.99
CA LEU A 511 38.63 -12.84 -23.65
C LEU A 511 37.64 -13.23 -24.74
N ASN A 512 37.95 -12.91 -26.00
CA ASN A 512 37.12 -13.30 -27.14
C ASN A 512 37.01 -14.82 -27.28
N ALA A 513 38.11 -15.55 -27.06
CA ALA A 513 38.10 -17.01 -27.06
C ALA A 513 37.23 -17.57 -25.92
N ALA A 514 37.31 -16.99 -24.72
CA ALA A 514 36.49 -17.39 -23.58
C ALA A 514 34.98 -17.19 -23.85
N VAL A 515 34.59 -16.06 -24.44
CA VAL A 515 33.19 -15.81 -24.85
C VAL A 515 32.74 -16.83 -25.90
N LEU A 516 33.57 -17.10 -26.91
CA LEU A 516 33.26 -18.05 -27.98
C LEU A 516 33.02 -19.48 -27.46
N VAL A 517 33.79 -19.90 -26.44
CA VAL A 517 33.64 -21.23 -25.81
C VAL A 517 32.48 -21.27 -24.81
N ALA A 518 32.23 -20.17 -24.10
CA ALA A 518 31.17 -20.11 -23.08
C ALA A 518 29.77 -20.14 -23.69
N ILE A 519 29.56 -19.62 -24.91
CA ILE A 519 28.24 -19.61 -25.58
C ILE A 519 27.72 -21.04 -25.86
N PRO A 520 28.48 -21.94 -26.52
CA PRO A 520 28.08 -23.34 -26.68
C PRO A 520 27.90 -24.07 -25.35
N LEU A 521 28.80 -23.83 -24.39
CA LEU A 521 28.74 -24.46 -23.07
C LEU A 521 27.48 -24.06 -22.28
N MET A 522 27.04 -22.81 -22.43
CA MET A 522 25.81 -22.31 -21.83
C MET A 522 24.59 -23.04 -22.39
N LEU A 523 24.53 -23.25 -23.71
CA LEU A 523 23.43 -23.99 -24.37
C LEU A 523 23.39 -25.46 -23.94
N LEU A 524 24.55 -26.10 -23.77
CA LEU A 524 24.63 -27.50 -23.34
C LEU A 524 24.19 -27.69 -21.88
N THR A 525 24.56 -26.77 -21.00
CA THR A 525 24.33 -26.88 -19.55
C THR A 525 22.92 -26.43 -19.16
N GLY A 526 22.47 -25.26 -19.63
CA GLY A 526 21.20 -24.63 -19.26
C GLY A 526 20.07 -24.77 -20.29
N GLY A 527 20.31 -25.45 -21.43
CA GLY A 527 19.30 -25.68 -22.47
C GLY A 527 18.91 -24.41 -23.24
N LEU A 528 17.76 -24.46 -23.93
CA LEU A 528 17.28 -23.36 -24.80
C LEU A 528 16.87 -22.10 -24.03
N LEU A 529 16.64 -22.18 -22.72
CA LEU A 529 16.26 -21.04 -21.89
C LEU A 529 17.45 -20.19 -21.44
N ALA A 530 18.67 -20.74 -21.45
CA ALA A 530 19.85 -20.05 -20.94
C ALA A 530 20.21 -18.75 -21.69
N PRO A 531 20.10 -18.65 -23.03
CA PRO A 531 20.30 -17.38 -23.74
C PRO A 531 19.30 -16.29 -23.34
N LEU A 532 18.03 -16.67 -23.08
CA LEU A 532 17.00 -15.73 -22.63
C LEU A 532 17.34 -15.19 -21.23
N GLU A 533 17.81 -16.05 -20.32
CA GLU A 533 18.29 -15.62 -19.00
C GLU A 533 19.49 -14.67 -19.10
N MET A 534 20.42 -14.92 -20.03
CA MET A 534 21.56 -14.04 -20.28
C MET A 534 21.10 -12.66 -20.77
N MET A 535 20.19 -12.61 -21.75
CA MET A 535 19.62 -11.34 -22.22
C MET A 535 18.90 -10.58 -21.10
N LYS A 536 18.17 -11.29 -20.24
CA LYS A 536 17.55 -10.72 -19.03
C LYS A 536 18.61 -10.15 -18.08
N ASN A 537 19.72 -10.84 -17.85
CA ASN A 537 20.82 -10.34 -17.00
C ASN A 537 21.45 -9.06 -17.56
N ILE A 538 21.66 -8.97 -18.87
CA ILE A 538 22.15 -7.76 -19.54
C ILE A 538 21.14 -6.61 -19.36
N GLY A 539 19.84 -6.87 -19.59
CA GLY A 539 18.78 -5.88 -19.37
C GLY A 539 18.70 -5.40 -17.91
N ASN A 540 18.92 -6.30 -16.96
CA ASN A 540 19.00 -5.98 -15.54
C ASN A 540 20.22 -5.09 -15.22
N ILE A 541 21.37 -5.28 -15.86
CA ILE A 541 22.55 -4.40 -15.69
C ILE A 541 22.27 -3.01 -16.29
N VAL A 542 21.75 -2.96 -17.52
CA VAL A 542 21.43 -1.68 -18.19
C VAL A 542 20.41 -0.87 -17.37
N SER A 543 19.51 -1.55 -16.66
CA SER A 543 18.55 -0.93 -15.75
C SER A 543 19.20 -0.12 -14.61
N TYR A 544 20.46 -0.39 -14.24
CA TYR A 544 21.19 0.44 -13.27
C TYR A 544 21.54 1.81 -13.80
N ALA A 545 21.50 2.07 -15.12
CA ALA A 545 21.66 3.42 -15.67
C ALA A 545 20.62 4.40 -15.11
N ARG A 546 19.49 3.91 -14.57
CA ARG A 546 18.50 4.71 -13.85
C ARG A 546 19.08 5.46 -12.64
N ILE A 547 20.07 4.89 -11.94
CA ILE A 547 20.70 5.54 -10.77
C ILE A 547 21.33 6.87 -11.20
N MET A 548 22.11 6.84 -12.29
CA MET A 548 22.64 8.05 -12.91
C MET A 548 21.54 8.96 -13.44
N ALA A 549 20.61 8.44 -14.26
CA ALA A 549 19.63 9.27 -14.96
C ALA A 549 18.74 10.08 -14.00
N ILE A 550 18.27 9.45 -12.91
CA ILE A 550 17.41 10.09 -11.92
C ILE A 550 18.19 11.07 -11.05
N GLY A 551 19.42 10.70 -10.66
CA GLY A 551 20.29 11.63 -9.92
C GLY A 551 20.60 12.88 -10.73
N LEU A 552 20.95 12.72 -12.01
CA LEU A 552 21.20 13.84 -12.91
C LEU A 552 19.94 14.72 -13.10
N ALA A 553 18.76 14.10 -13.26
CA ALA A 553 17.51 14.85 -13.38
C ALA A 553 17.23 15.70 -12.12
N SER A 554 17.47 15.16 -10.92
CA SER A 554 17.28 15.91 -9.67
C SER A 554 18.24 17.11 -9.56
N VAL A 555 19.50 16.93 -9.94
CA VAL A 555 20.49 18.03 -9.97
C VAL A 555 20.08 19.10 -10.98
N LEU A 556 19.64 18.71 -12.18
CA LEU A 556 19.19 19.66 -13.21
C LEU A 556 17.96 20.45 -12.75
N ILE A 557 16.98 19.82 -12.10
CA ILE A 557 15.81 20.51 -11.54
C ILE A 557 16.25 21.52 -10.47
N ALA A 558 17.18 21.14 -9.59
CA ALA A 558 17.71 22.04 -8.58
C ALA A 558 18.48 23.23 -9.17
N GLN A 559 19.27 23.02 -10.23
CA GLN A 559 19.92 24.10 -10.97
C GLN A 559 18.92 25.06 -11.64
N VAL A 560 17.84 24.51 -12.20
CA VAL A 560 16.74 25.32 -12.77
C VAL A 560 16.06 26.13 -11.66
N ALA A 561 15.78 25.53 -10.50
CA ALA A 561 15.22 26.24 -9.35
C ALA A 561 16.07 27.45 -8.93
N ASN A 562 17.39 27.26 -8.82
CA ASN A 562 18.34 28.32 -8.49
C ASN A 562 18.35 29.43 -9.56
N ARG A 563 18.29 29.08 -10.85
CA ARG A 563 18.25 30.08 -11.94
C ARG A 563 16.96 30.89 -11.94
N PHE A 564 15.81 30.25 -11.72
CA PHE A 564 14.53 30.94 -11.64
C PHE A 564 14.47 31.91 -10.45
N ALA A 565 15.08 31.54 -9.32
CA ALA A 565 15.21 32.42 -8.16
C ALA A 565 16.10 33.65 -8.45
N GLY A 566 17.13 33.52 -9.29
CA GLY A 566 18.07 34.61 -9.60
C GLY A 566 17.65 35.56 -10.74
N LEU A 567 16.75 35.14 -11.64
CA LEU A 567 16.47 35.87 -12.89
C LEU A 567 15.19 36.72 -12.87
N THR A 568 14.31 36.56 -11.89
CA THR A 568 12.93 37.07 -11.96
C THR A 568 12.80 38.58 -11.68
N GLY A 569 13.87 39.30 -11.36
CA GLY A 569 13.86 40.76 -11.16
C GLY A 569 13.14 41.22 -9.87
N ASP A 570 12.08 40.52 -9.47
CA ASP A 570 11.38 40.65 -8.19
C ASP A 570 11.77 39.50 -7.24
N VAL A 571 12.31 39.86 -6.08
CA VAL A 571 12.84 38.92 -5.06
C VAL A 571 11.75 38.00 -4.55
N LEU A 572 10.51 38.48 -4.42
CA LEU A 572 9.39 37.70 -3.90
C LEU A 572 8.96 36.62 -4.91
N THR A 573 8.76 37.01 -6.17
CA THR A 573 8.36 36.08 -7.23
C THR A 573 9.41 35.01 -7.48
N GLY A 574 10.71 35.38 -7.48
CA GLY A 574 11.81 34.42 -7.61
C GLY A 574 11.93 33.45 -6.44
N ALA A 575 11.78 33.93 -5.20
CA ALA A 575 11.83 33.10 -4.02
C ALA A 575 10.67 32.08 -3.99
N VAL A 576 9.46 32.50 -4.38
CA VAL A 576 8.28 31.60 -4.45
C VAL A 576 8.48 30.53 -5.53
N ALA A 577 8.86 30.92 -6.74
CA ALA A 577 9.05 29.99 -7.85
C ALA A 577 10.21 29.01 -7.60
N GLY A 578 11.36 29.50 -7.13
CA GLY A 578 12.51 28.66 -6.77
C GLY A 578 12.21 27.74 -5.60
N GLY A 579 11.56 28.25 -4.54
CA GLY A 579 11.15 27.47 -3.38
C GLY A 579 10.19 26.34 -3.74
N LEU A 580 9.22 26.58 -4.64
CA LEU A 580 8.31 25.55 -5.13
C LEU A 580 9.07 24.45 -5.89
N LEU A 581 10.01 24.81 -6.75
CA LEU A 581 10.82 23.83 -7.49
C LEU A 581 11.73 23.02 -6.56
N HIS A 582 12.30 23.63 -5.53
CA HIS A 582 13.04 22.90 -4.49
C HIS A 582 12.14 21.94 -3.72
N LEU A 583 10.92 22.35 -3.36
CA LEU A 583 9.95 21.48 -2.69
C LEU A 583 9.58 20.27 -3.55
N ILE A 584 9.33 20.49 -4.85
CA ILE A 584 9.08 19.42 -5.82
C ILE A 584 10.30 18.51 -5.90
N ASN A 585 11.52 19.06 -5.97
CA ASN A 585 12.74 18.26 -6.05
C ASN A 585 12.96 17.44 -4.76
N ILE A 586 12.62 17.96 -3.59
CA ILE A 586 12.66 17.20 -2.33
C ILE A 586 11.66 16.05 -2.35
N ALA A 587 10.41 16.32 -2.77
CA ALA A 587 9.39 15.29 -2.87
C ALA A 587 9.82 14.17 -3.84
N LEU A 588 10.29 14.53 -5.03
CA LEU A 588 10.85 13.59 -6.00
C LEU A 588 12.10 12.89 -5.47
N GLY A 589 12.93 13.59 -4.70
CA GLY A 589 14.13 13.10 -4.05
C GLY A 589 13.87 12.09 -2.92
N ILE A 590 12.66 12.03 -2.38
CA ILE A 590 12.25 10.97 -1.44
C ILE A 590 11.66 9.79 -2.23
N PHE A 591 10.69 10.04 -3.10
CA PHE A 591 9.92 8.98 -3.75
C PHE A 591 10.69 8.27 -4.87
N SER A 592 11.35 9.03 -5.74
CA SER A 592 12.01 8.46 -6.92
C SER A 592 13.18 7.55 -6.54
N PRO A 593 14.12 7.96 -5.67
CA PRO A 593 15.18 7.06 -5.22
C PRO A 593 14.65 5.82 -4.50
N THR A 594 13.60 5.96 -3.70
CA THR A 594 13.00 4.83 -2.98
C THR A 594 12.43 3.80 -3.95
N ILE A 595 11.55 4.20 -4.87
CA ILE A 595 10.90 3.29 -5.81
C ILE A 595 11.92 2.60 -6.72
N HIS A 596 12.88 3.36 -7.25
CA HIS A 596 13.85 2.82 -8.19
C HIS A 596 14.88 1.93 -7.49
N SER A 597 15.29 2.27 -6.26
CA SER A 597 16.15 1.38 -5.48
C SER A 597 15.45 0.08 -5.16
N LEU A 598 14.17 0.10 -4.74
CA LEU A 598 13.40 -1.11 -4.48
C LEU A 598 13.21 -1.96 -5.75
N ARG A 599 12.97 -1.32 -6.90
CA ARG A 599 12.92 -2.02 -8.20
C ARG A 599 14.18 -2.84 -8.42
N LEU A 600 15.35 -2.21 -8.30
CA LEU A 600 16.67 -2.84 -8.44
C LEU A 600 16.88 -4.05 -7.52
N HIS A 601 16.26 -4.05 -6.34
CA HIS A 601 16.28 -5.21 -5.45
C HIS A 601 15.32 -6.30 -5.91
N TYR A 602 14.06 -5.95 -6.17
CA TYR A 602 13.00 -6.93 -6.39
C TYR A 602 13.12 -7.65 -7.73
N VAL A 603 13.44 -6.91 -8.79
CA VAL A 603 13.44 -7.43 -10.15
C VAL A 603 14.84 -7.78 -10.62
N GLU A 604 15.83 -6.93 -10.31
CA GLU A 604 17.18 -7.12 -10.80
C GLU A 604 18.04 -8.06 -9.92
N PHE A 605 17.83 -8.09 -8.59
CA PHE A 605 18.65 -8.85 -7.63
C PHE A 605 17.99 -10.12 -7.09
N PHE A 606 16.80 -10.02 -6.48
CA PHE A 606 16.12 -11.15 -5.81
C PHE A 606 15.71 -12.27 -6.77
N ASP A 607 15.32 -11.92 -7.98
CA ASP A 607 15.02 -12.85 -9.09
C ASP A 607 16.17 -13.84 -9.38
N LYS A 608 17.42 -13.57 -8.96
CA LYS A 608 18.58 -14.42 -9.25
C LYS A 608 18.75 -15.61 -8.31
N PHE A 609 18.23 -15.52 -7.08
CA PHE A 609 18.49 -16.50 -6.03
C PHE A 609 17.32 -16.80 -5.11
N MET A 610 16.29 -15.96 -5.06
CA MET A 610 15.15 -16.17 -4.17
C MET A 610 14.15 -17.14 -4.76
N VAL A 611 13.70 -18.06 -3.91
CA VAL A 611 12.57 -18.95 -4.20
C VAL A 611 11.48 -18.62 -3.21
N TYR A 612 10.33 -18.17 -3.71
CA TYR A 612 9.14 -17.84 -2.92
C TYR A 612 8.28 -19.07 -2.69
N GLY A 613 7.35 -18.98 -1.74
CA GLY A 613 6.37 -20.05 -1.46
C GLY A 613 6.34 -20.51 0.00
N GLY A 614 6.94 -19.75 0.92
CA GLY A 614 6.93 -20.11 2.33
C GLY A 614 5.61 -19.78 3.04
N ARG A 615 5.28 -20.57 4.06
CA ARG A 615 4.15 -20.31 4.97
C ARG A 615 4.60 -19.43 6.14
N ARG A 616 3.75 -18.48 6.57
CA ARG A 616 4.07 -17.62 7.73
C ARG A 616 3.97 -18.40 9.03
N PHE A 617 4.89 -18.16 9.96
CA PHE A 617 4.76 -18.63 11.33
C PHE A 617 3.73 -17.83 12.11
N GLU A 618 2.69 -18.53 12.57
CA GLU A 618 1.56 -17.98 13.32
C GLU A 618 1.44 -18.72 14.66
N PRO A 619 2.13 -18.24 15.71
CA PRO A 619 2.10 -18.92 16.99
C PRO A 619 0.72 -18.83 17.63
N PHE A 620 0.30 -19.93 18.26
CA PHE A 620 -0.89 -20.02 19.07
C PHE A 620 -0.70 -19.23 20.37
N LYS A 621 -1.19 -17.99 20.40
CA LYS A 621 -1.04 -17.04 21.50
C LYS A 621 -2.40 -16.48 21.91
N LYS A 622 -2.52 -16.04 23.17
CA LYS A 622 -3.59 -15.10 23.55
C LYS A 622 -3.36 -13.76 22.81
N PRO A 623 -4.39 -13.08 22.28
CA PRO A 623 -4.25 -11.71 21.84
C PRO A 623 -3.80 -10.91 23.04
N SER A 624 -2.74 -10.13 22.84
CA SER A 624 -2.43 -9.03 23.72
C SER A 624 -3.56 -8.01 23.57
N GLY A 625 -4.36 -7.85 24.63
CA GLY A 625 -5.35 -6.78 24.74
C GLY A 625 -4.73 -5.39 24.76
#